data_AF-A0A7K1Y6N2-F1
#
_entry.id   AF-A0A7K1Y6N2-F1
#
_cell.length_a   1.000
_cell.length_b   1.000
_cell.length_c   1.000
_cell.angle_alpha   90.00
_cell.angle_beta   90.00
_cell.angle_gamma   90.00
#
_symmetry.space_group_name_H-M   'P 1'
#
loop_
_entity.id
_entity.type
_entity.pdbx_description
1 polymer ?
#
loop_
_entity_poly.entity_id
_entity_poly.type
_entity_poly.pdbx_seq_one_letter_code
_entity_poly.pdbx_strand_id
1 'polypeptide(L)'
;MKRLLFFCSVFLIAACKKEYFSNDKSDPAGIEISSVTFPSFIKSSWRNVLGGKGLIEFEYKIENDSTINNIQDSLEIKDINAYKRNLKSGKYDITLKPKCYGLADTFLRFEATLKGLSVTKKEAISLTVTTNDGLITIDKDYVKDGTIPTFKEEGGSKNFRLGLSSGFYFLYVKGGTKGALSFRSTAIDQGYKKAVSVKKNNHYNLIVNKKDATSIEVCFGPFEYHDQAKKLLVTIDGGPYVLTNFKKAIFVAADENGSILSSAEFTTKSQIVKLYSNGDFSKDRLNIFKIAFSKESLKPIVTGFIQIKKGSILEMGKSYFLKMAPSGGQFKVSMAKQSVFEKLIISTNKNSQNFDFIPDSTSLKIQNYSYSSDSKLYLQVKKNNITQYDFFDIQKGSKNIIINPDKCSKTPVQKTIMMGGTECGVSIYARPNKLYNDGYRVYEGNTMGDRIDIFIPKEKFETYAVFMSCIKNSLTYINTYNKPEIPSSFIPINASAKIGGSYLSDIDISIKGTYSYYSAFFNNQSFSLNILSPSTAKYFKYKLPDFSNFFDAFTYNSTDLKFSGLYIYEKENFNERKLNDLSSDFDMSYNQKIIIY
;
A
#
# COMPACT_ATOMS: atom_id res chain seq x y z
N MET A 1 -3.19 23.43 87.74
CA MET A 1 -4.32 24.23 87.23
C MET A 1 -4.27 24.19 85.70
N LYS A 2 -5.24 23.53 85.03
CA LYS A 2 -5.57 23.52 83.56
C LYS A 2 -4.37 23.41 82.56
N ARG A 3 -4.29 22.47 81.61
CA ARG A 3 -5.29 21.96 80.64
C ARG A 3 -4.77 20.70 79.91
N LEU A 4 -5.76 19.97 79.37
CA LEU A 4 -5.84 18.66 78.73
C LEU A 4 -5.43 18.65 77.23
N LEU A 5 -4.96 17.51 76.69
CA LEU A 5 -5.47 16.79 75.48
C LEU A 5 -4.43 15.76 74.99
N PHE A 6 -4.53 14.48 75.37
CA PHE A 6 -5.32 13.35 74.84
C PHE A 6 -4.64 12.55 73.70
N PHE A 7 -4.20 11.36 74.11
CA PHE A 7 -3.70 10.18 73.41
C PHE A 7 -4.71 9.61 72.40
N CYS A 8 -4.21 8.94 71.36
CA CYS A 8 -4.67 7.58 71.06
C CYS A 8 -3.72 6.84 70.10
N SER A 9 -3.19 5.73 70.59
CA SER A 9 -2.27 4.82 69.93
C SER A 9 -3.01 3.63 69.32
N VAL A 10 -2.40 3.14 68.25
CA VAL A 10 -2.65 1.97 67.42
C VAL A 10 -2.84 0.66 68.21
N PHE A 11 -3.78 -0.20 67.75
CA PHE A 11 -3.64 -1.66 67.88
C PHE A 11 -4.25 -2.38 66.66
N LEU A 12 -3.47 -3.31 66.11
CA LEU A 12 -3.76 -4.28 65.05
C LEU A 12 -4.44 -5.52 65.66
N ILE A 13 -5.55 -5.99 65.08
CA ILE A 13 -5.95 -7.43 65.10
C ILE A 13 -6.59 -7.80 63.76
N ALA A 14 -6.22 -8.98 63.27
CA ALA A 14 -6.60 -9.64 62.03
C ALA A 14 -8.10 -9.92 61.87
N ALA A 15 -8.59 -9.80 60.64
CA ALA A 15 -9.83 -10.43 60.18
C ALA A 15 -9.57 -11.14 58.85
N CYS A 16 -9.53 -12.47 58.92
CA CYS A 16 -9.59 -13.37 57.78
C CYS A 16 -11.03 -13.29 57.21
N LYS A 17 -11.24 -12.53 56.14
CA LYS A 17 -12.51 -12.59 55.38
C LYS A 17 -12.39 -13.63 54.29
N LYS A 18 -13.22 -14.66 54.39
CA LYS A 18 -13.54 -15.59 53.31
C LYS A 18 -14.16 -14.77 52.18
N GLU A 19 -13.43 -14.54 51.09
CA GLU A 19 -13.99 -13.94 49.88
C GLU A 19 -14.97 -14.95 49.25
N TYR A 20 -16.26 -14.71 49.48
CA TYR A 20 -17.30 -15.28 48.64
C TYR A 20 -17.18 -14.62 47.26
N PHE A 21 -16.61 -15.33 46.31
CA PHE A 21 -16.84 -15.04 44.89
C PHE A 21 -18.32 -15.35 44.58
N SER A 22 -19.18 -14.36 44.69
CA SER A 22 -20.46 -14.34 43.97
C SER A 22 -20.49 -13.11 43.05
N ASN A 23 -19.69 -13.17 41.99
CA ASN A 23 -19.82 -12.25 40.86
C ASN A 23 -20.39 -12.99 39.65
N ASP A 24 -21.49 -13.71 39.84
CA ASP A 24 -22.46 -13.86 38.74
C ASP A 24 -23.26 -12.56 38.65
N LYS A 25 -22.61 -11.51 38.14
CA LYS A 25 -23.34 -10.45 37.44
C LYS A 25 -23.82 -11.06 36.13
N SER A 26 -24.88 -11.86 36.19
CA SER A 26 -25.58 -12.31 35.00
C SER A 26 -25.95 -11.05 34.21
N ASP A 27 -25.44 -10.92 32.99
CA ASP A 27 -25.79 -9.77 32.14
C ASP A 27 -27.31 -9.63 32.10
N PRO A 28 -27.85 -8.41 32.29
CA PRO A 28 -29.28 -8.20 32.26
C PRO A 28 -29.84 -8.68 30.92
N ALA A 29 -31.00 -9.34 30.98
CA ALA A 29 -31.73 -9.75 29.78
C ALA A 29 -31.94 -8.55 28.85
N GLY A 30 -31.83 -8.78 27.54
CA GLY A 30 -31.84 -7.68 26.58
C GLY A 30 -31.53 -8.12 25.17
N ILE A 31 -31.52 -7.16 24.26
CA ILE A 31 -31.20 -7.39 22.86
C ILE A 31 -30.11 -6.43 22.36
N GLU A 32 -29.34 -6.92 21.42
CA GLU A 32 -28.40 -6.16 20.60
C GLU A 32 -28.63 -6.52 19.14
N ILE A 33 -28.84 -5.52 18.28
CA ILE A 33 -29.01 -5.78 16.84
C ILE A 33 -27.63 -5.99 16.23
N SER A 34 -27.29 -7.23 15.89
CA SER A 34 -26.00 -7.57 15.29
C SER A 34 -25.98 -7.33 13.78
N SER A 35 -27.13 -7.49 13.11
CA SER A 35 -27.25 -7.20 11.69
C SER A 35 -28.68 -6.90 11.24
N VAL A 36 -28.80 -6.11 10.17
CA VAL A 36 -30.06 -5.87 9.46
C VAL A 36 -29.84 -6.12 7.98
N THR A 37 -30.55 -7.10 7.42
CA THR A 37 -30.44 -7.47 6.00
C THR A 37 -31.56 -6.81 5.21
N PHE A 38 -31.19 -5.99 4.23
CA PHE A 38 -32.14 -5.28 3.36
C PHE A 38 -32.37 -6.03 2.04
N PRO A 39 -33.59 -5.95 1.47
CA PRO A 39 -33.88 -6.61 0.20
C PRO A 39 -33.15 -5.93 -0.96
N SER A 40 -32.78 -6.72 -1.97
CA SER A 40 -32.32 -6.22 -3.26
C SER A 40 -33.51 -5.95 -4.18
N PHE A 41 -33.37 -4.93 -5.03
CA PHE A 41 -34.32 -4.70 -6.12
C PHE A 41 -33.99 -5.61 -7.31
N ILE A 42 -35.01 -6.03 -8.05
CA ILE A 42 -34.85 -6.87 -9.24
C ILE A 42 -33.94 -6.17 -10.25
N LYS A 43 -32.93 -6.89 -10.76
CA LYS A 43 -31.94 -6.41 -11.75
C LYS A 43 -31.20 -5.15 -11.30
N SER A 44 -30.82 -5.09 -10.03
CA SER A 44 -30.19 -3.92 -9.42
C SER A 44 -28.97 -4.29 -8.59
N SER A 45 -27.89 -3.53 -8.75
CA SER A 45 -26.75 -3.49 -7.83
C SER A 45 -26.84 -2.35 -6.80
N TRP A 46 -27.97 -1.62 -6.74
CA TRP A 46 -28.16 -0.47 -5.87
C TRP A 46 -27.95 -0.80 -4.39
N ARG A 47 -27.16 0.04 -3.71
CA ARG A 47 -26.99 0.02 -2.25
C ARG A 47 -28.03 0.92 -1.62
N ASN A 48 -28.85 0.35 -0.74
CA ASN A 48 -29.95 1.09 -0.13
C ASN A 48 -29.45 2.28 0.70
N VAL A 49 -30.09 3.43 0.51
CA VAL A 49 -29.82 4.62 1.32
C VAL A 49 -30.68 4.55 2.57
N LEU A 50 -30.00 4.40 3.70
CA LEU A 50 -30.59 4.31 5.03
C LEU A 50 -30.55 5.68 5.70
N GLY A 51 -31.68 6.12 6.23
CA GLY A 51 -31.76 7.38 6.97
C GLY A 51 -33.17 7.69 7.44
N GLY A 52 -33.30 8.80 8.15
CA GLY A 52 -34.50 9.14 8.89
C GLY A 52 -34.63 8.35 10.20
N LYS A 53 -35.68 8.71 10.95
CA LYS A 53 -35.99 8.07 12.24
C LYS A 53 -36.76 6.77 12.03
N GLY A 54 -36.39 5.75 12.77
CA GLY A 54 -37.10 4.49 12.94
C GLY A 54 -37.88 4.43 14.24
N LEU A 55 -38.78 3.46 14.27
CA LEU A 55 -39.48 2.97 15.45
C LEU A 55 -39.16 1.48 15.59
N ILE A 56 -38.63 1.09 16.73
CA ILE A 56 -38.53 -0.32 17.12
C ILE A 56 -39.51 -0.58 18.26
N GLU A 57 -40.33 -1.61 18.09
CA GLU A 57 -41.42 -2.00 18.98
C GLU A 57 -41.14 -3.39 19.53
N PHE A 58 -41.31 -3.55 20.84
CA PHE A 58 -41.20 -4.82 21.55
C PHE A 58 -42.54 -5.16 22.18
N GLU A 59 -43.21 -6.18 21.64
CA GLU A 59 -44.46 -6.69 22.19
C GLU A 59 -44.19 -7.91 23.07
N TYR A 60 -44.46 -7.78 24.37
CA TYR A 60 -44.34 -8.90 25.31
C TYR A 60 -45.51 -9.88 25.17
N LYS A 61 -45.21 -11.16 24.89
CA LYS A 61 -46.19 -12.24 24.77
C LYS A 61 -46.26 -13.06 26.07
N ILE A 62 -47.48 -13.29 26.55
CA ILE A 62 -47.78 -14.24 27.64
C ILE A 62 -48.44 -15.47 26.99
N GLU A 63 -48.33 -16.63 27.63
CA GLU A 63 -48.84 -17.93 27.13
C GLU A 63 -50.33 -17.94 26.74
N ASN A 64 -51.13 -16.92 27.11
CA ASN A 64 -52.53 -16.74 26.72
C ASN A 64 -52.77 -15.42 25.97
N ASP A 65 -52.16 -15.25 24.79
CA ASP A 65 -52.44 -14.32 23.66
C ASP A 65 -52.78 -12.83 23.88
N SER A 66 -52.84 -12.32 25.12
CA SER A 66 -53.07 -10.90 25.43
C SER A 66 -51.75 -10.17 25.64
N THR A 67 -51.42 -9.21 24.78
CA THR A 67 -50.25 -8.32 24.90
C THR A 67 -50.40 -7.39 26.11
N ILE A 68 -49.49 -7.47 27.09
CA ILE A 68 -49.58 -6.66 28.33
C ILE A 68 -48.72 -5.39 28.27
N ASN A 69 -47.59 -5.38 27.56
CA ASN A 69 -46.69 -4.22 27.48
C ASN A 69 -46.08 -4.09 26.07
N ASN A 70 -46.16 -2.88 25.51
CA ASN A 70 -45.48 -2.48 24.28
C ASN A 70 -44.40 -1.43 24.64
N ILE A 71 -43.13 -1.76 24.39
CA ILE A 71 -42.03 -0.80 24.52
C ILE A 71 -41.71 -0.29 23.12
N GLN A 72 -41.67 1.04 22.97
CA GLN A 72 -41.33 1.67 21.70
C GLN A 72 -40.14 2.59 21.87
N ASP A 73 -39.09 2.38 21.07
CA ASP A 73 -37.94 3.26 21.00
C ASP A 73 -37.84 3.92 19.62
N SER A 74 -37.43 5.18 19.62
CA SER A 74 -37.06 5.88 18.38
C SER A 74 -35.54 5.77 18.18
N LEU A 75 -35.10 5.46 16.96
CA LEU A 75 -33.68 5.37 16.62
C LEU A 75 -33.39 6.02 15.26
N GLU A 76 -32.14 6.38 14.99
CA GLU A 76 -31.72 6.78 13.64
C GLU A 76 -31.39 5.51 12.84
N ILE A 77 -32.09 5.27 11.72
CA ILE A 77 -31.98 3.99 10.97
C ILE A 77 -30.55 3.70 10.50
N LYS A 78 -29.75 4.74 10.22
CA LYS A 78 -28.34 4.61 9.84
C LYS A 78 -27.47 4.01 10.97
N ASP A 79 -27.88 4.15 12.22
CA ASP A 79 -27.12 3.73 13.41
C ASP A 79 -27.69 2.43 14.01
N ILE A 80 -28.54 1.72 13.26
CA ILE A 80 -29.32 0.61 13.80
C ILE A 80 -28.50 -0.57 14.33
N ASN A 81 -27.32 -0.82 13.74
CA ASN A 81 -26.42 -1.89 14.18
C ASN A 81 -25.75 -1.58 15.54
N ALA A 82 -25.87 -0.35 16.05
CA ALA A 82 -25.40 0.03 17.38
C ALA A 82 -26.52 -0.04 18.45
N TYR A 83 -27.75 -0.39 18.07
CA TYR A 83 -28.89 -0.38 18.98
C TYR A 83 -28.81 -1.53 20.01
N LYS A 84 -28.97 -1.17 21.29
CA LYS A 84 -28.98 -2.08 22.43
C LYS A 84 -30.12 -1.71 23.37
N ARG A 85 -30.81 -2.71 23.93
CA ARG A 85 -31.89 -2.49 24.88
C ARG A 85 -31.95 -3.58 25.93
N ASN A 86 -32.01 -3.18 27.20
CA ASN A 86 -32.33 -4.10 28.29
C ASN A 86 -33.84 -4.35 28.31
N LEU A 87 -34.23 -5.62 28.41
CA LEU A 87 -35.62 -6.09 28.43
C LEU A 87 -35.84 -7.00 29.64
N LYS A 88 -37.08 -7.14 30.10
CA LYS A 88 -37.41 -8.17 31.10
C LYS A 88 -37.33 -9.55 30.47
N SER A 89 -36.98 -10.57 31.23
CA SER A 89 -36.98 -11.94 30.71
C SER A 89 -38.39 -12.37 30.27
N GLY A 90 -38.49 -13.01 29.10
CA GLY A 90 -39.73 -13.54 28.53
C GLY A 90 -39.73 -13.49 27.00
N LYS A 91 -40.90 -13.64 26.39
CA LYS A 91 -41.05 -13.83 24.94
C LYS A 91 -41.51 -12.54 24.26
N TYR A 92 -40.85 -12.13 23.18
CA TYR A 92 -41.13 -10.88 22.48
C TYR A 92 -41.35 -11.06 20.99
N ASP A 93 -42.30 -10.31 20.43
CA ASP A 93 -42.29 -9.95 19.01
C ASP A 93 -41.58 -8.60 18.88
N ILE A 94 -40.61 -8.52 17.97
CA ILE A 94 -39.81 -7.33 17.72
C ILE A 94 -40.12 -6.83 16.32
N THR A 95 -40.63 -5.60 16.21
CA THR A 95 -40.95 -4.96 14.94
C THR A 95 -40.13 -3.70 14.74
N LEU A 96 -39.54 -3.55 13.57
CA LEU A 96 -38.76 -2.39 13.16
C LEU A 96 -39.38 -1.78 11.91
N LYS A 97 -39.68 -0.49 11.95
CA LYS A 97 -40.21 0.28 10.81
C LYS A 97 -39.70 1.73 10.79
N PRO A 98 -39.42 2.33 9.63
CA PRO A 98 -39.10 3.75 9.53
C PRO A 98 -40.35 4.61 9.80
N LYS A 99 -40.17 5.79 10.40
CA LYS A 99 -41.21 6.82 10.54
C LYS A 99 -41.37 7.61 9.24
N CYS A 100 -41.75 6.92 8.18
CA CYS A 100 -42.07 7.52 6.89
C CYS A 100 -43.46 7.08 6.43
N TYR A 101 -44.37 8.04 6.29
CA TYR A 101 -45.78 7.81 5.92
C TYR A 101 -46.12 8.33 4.51
N GLY A 102 -45.16 8.94 3.81
CA GLY A 102 -45.37 9.47 2.46
C GLY A 102 -45.43 8.36 1.40
N LEU A 103 -45.95 8.69 0.22
CA LEU A 103 -45.98 7.76 -0.93
C LEU A 103 -44.60 7.57 -1.58
N ALA A 104 -43.68 8.51 -1.37
CA ALA A 104 -42.31 8.46 -1.84
C ALA A 104 -41.36 9.22 -0.90
N ASP A 105 -40.09 8.78 -0.81
CA ASP A 105 -39.06 9.38 0.05
C ASP A 105 -37.63 9.05 -0.44
N THR A 106 -36.62 9.74 0.10
CA THR A 106 -35.18 9.51 -0.16
C THR A 106 -34.55 8.49 0.77
N PHE A 107 -35.36 7.72 1.50
CA PHE A 107 -34.94 6.60 2.32
C PHE A 107 -35.91 5.44 2.13
N LEU A 108 -35.42 4.21 2.24
CA LEU A 108 -36.23 3.02 2.01
C LEU A 108 -37.32 2.91 3.09
N ARG A 109 -38.59 2.72 2.69
CA ARG A 109 -39.65 2.29 3.62
C ARG A 109 -39.64 0.78 3.73
N PHE A 110 -39.74 0.29 4.95
CA PHE A 110 -39.59 -1.13 5.18
C PHE A 110 -40.19 -1.59 6.50
N GLU A 111 -40.29 -2.90 6.67
CA GLU A 111 -40.72 -3.54 7.90
C GLU A 111 -39.88 -4.78 8.14
N ALA A 112 -39.43 -4.97 9.39
CA ALA A 112 -38.73 -6.17 9.84
C ALA A 112 -39.44 -6.67 11.10
N THR A 113 -39.87 -7.93 11.12
CA THR A 113 -40.55 -8.53 12.27
C THR A 113 -39.87 -9.83 12.65
N LEU A 114 -39.48 -9.96 13.91
CA LEU A 114 -39.01 -11.20 14.52
C LEU A 114 -40.03 -11.64 15.57
N LYS A 115 -40.67 -12.79 15.37
CA LYS A 115 -41.74 -13.27 16.25
C LYS A 115 -41.23 -14.26 17.29
N GLY A 116 -41.74 -14.16 18.51
CA GLY A 116 -41.62 -15.17 19.55
C GLY A 116 -40.21 -15.37 20.10
N LEU A 117 -39.35 -14.35 20.09
CA LEU A 117 -38.00 -14.43 20.62
C LEU A 117 -38.01 -14.58 22.14
N SER A 118 -37.48 -15.68 22.66
CA SER A 118 -37.26 -15.87 24.09
C SER A 118 -36.01 -15.13 24.55
N VAL A 119 -36.17 -14.07 25.32
CA VAL A 119 -35.08 -13.28 25.90
C VAL A 119 -34.94 -13.66 27.36
N THR A 120 -33.91 -14.42 27.72
CA THR A 120 -33.62 -14.80 29.13
C THR A 120 -32.27 -14.25 29.61
N LYS A 121 -31.42 -13.86 28.67
CA LYS A 121 -30.13 -13.17 28.81
C LYS A 121 -30.00 -12.17 27.66
N LYS A 122 -28.85 -11.51 27.54
CA LYS A 122 -28.59 -10.62 26.41
C LYS A 122 -28.43 -11.43 25.11
N GLU A 123 -29.30 -11.19 24.14
CA GLU A 123 -29.33 -11.89 22.85
C GLU A 123 -28.91 -10.97 21.69
N ALA A 124 -28.06 -11.48 20.80
CA ALA A 124 -27.72 -10.80 19.56
C ALA A 124 -28.70 -11.23 18.46
N ILE A 125 -29.45 -10.28 17.91
CA ILE A 125 -30.52 -10.56 16.93
C ILE A 125 -30.17 -10.03 15.55
N SER A 126 -30.61 -10.75 14.53
CA SER A 126 -30.53 -10.33 13.13
C SER A 126 -31.92 -10.15 12.56
N LEU A 127 -32.16 -9.01 11.91
CA LEU A 127 -33.46 -8.67 11.34
C LEU A 127 -33.40 -8.75 9.81
N THR A 128 -34.38 -9.40 9.21
CA THR A 128 -34.55 -9.41 7.75
C THR A 128 -35.68 -8.48 7.38
N VAL A 129 -35.37 -7.51 6.54
CA VAL A 129 -36.27 -6.43 6.17
C VAL A 129 -37.06 -6.82 4.91
N THR A 130 -38.33 -6.47 4.90
CA THR A 130 -39.19 -6.50 3.72
C THR A 130 -39.62 -5.08 3.34
N THR A 131 -39.80 -4.82 2.05
CA THR A 131 -40.29 -3.53 1.55
C THR A 131 -41.40 -3.75 0.52
N ASN A 132 -42.26 -2.75 0.35
CA ASN A 132 -43.22 -2.68 -0.74
C ASN A 132 -42.82 -1.62 -1.78
N ASP A 133 -41.64 -1.02 -1.64
CA ASP A 133 -41.20 0.08 -2.49
C ASP A 133 -40.66 -0.44 -3.82
N GLY A 134 -40.78 0.39 -4.86
CA GLY A 134 -39.92 0.37 -6.03
C GLY A 134 -38.90 1.51 -5.93
N LEU A 135 -37.80 1.36 -6.66
CA LEU A 135 -36.73 2.35 -6.73
C LEU A 135 -36.72 3.00 -8.10
N ILE A 136 -36.65 4.33 -8.14
CA ILE A 136 -36.40 5.09 -9.37
C ILE A 136 -35.02 5.71 -9.25
N THR A 137 -34.19 5.55 -10.29
CA THR A 137 -32.90 6.24 -10.42
C THR A 137 -32.79 6.93 -11.78
N ILE A 138 -31.98 7.99 -11.81
CA ILE A 138 -31.51 8.64 -13.04
C ILE A 138 -30.07 9.07 -12.81
N ASP A 139 -29.20 8.74 -13.76
CA ASP A 139 -27.81 9.19 -13.73
C ASP A 139 -27.75 10.72 -13.71
N LYS A 140 -26.92 11.29 -12.83
CA LYS A 140 -26.72 12.73 -12.73
C LYS A 140 -26.27 13.32 -14.07
N ASP A 141 -25.49 12.58 -14.86
CA ASP A 141 -24.97 13.08 -16.14
C ASP A 141 -26.09 13.33 -17.17
N TYR A 142 -27.24 12.68 -17.02
CA TYR A 142 -28.42 12.93 -17.84
C TYR A 142 -29.22 14.17 -17.42
N VAL A 143 -28.94 14.75 -16.25
CA VAL A 143 -29.68 15.85 -15.65
C VAL A 143 -28.85 17.13 -15.68
N LYS A 144 -29.42 18.21 -16.22
CA LYS A 144 -28.74 19.49 -16.32
C LYS A 144 -28.37 20.03 -14.93
N ASP A 145 -27.14 20.53 -14.82
CA ASP A 145 -26.64 21.20 -13.62
C ASP A 145 -27.59 22.30 -13.13
N GLY A 146 -27.75 22.36 -11.81
CA GLY A 146 -28.67 23.30 -11.14
C GLY A 146 -30.15 22.87 -11.18
N THR A 147 -30.50 21.72 -11.76
CA THR A 147 -31.86 21.17 -11.73
C THR A 147 -31.96 19.93 -10.82
N ILE A 148 -33.12 19.73 -10.19
CA ILE A 148 -33.40 18.56 -9.36
C ILE A 148 -34.60 17.83 -9.96
N PRO A 149 -34.46 16.55 -10.35
CA PRO A 149 -35.59 15.76 -10.83
C PRO A 149 -36.71 15.65 -9.80
N THR A 150 -37.94 15.57 -10.29
CA THR A 150 -39.13 15.44 -9.44
C THR A 150 -40.05 14.33 -9.91
N PHE A 151 -40.65 13.61 -8.97
CA PHE A 151 -41.74 12.67 -9.22
C PHE A 151 -43.07 13.27 -8.75
N LYS A 152 -44.11 13.18 -9.57
CA LYS A 152 -45.48 13.58 -9.22
C LYS A 152 -46.42 12.41 -9.44
N GLU A 153 -47.17 12.03 -8.40
CA GLU A 153 -48.20 10.99 -8.51
C GLU A 153 -49.33 11.45 -9.46
N GLU A 154 -49.91 10.50 -10.18
CA GLU A 154 -51.08 10.73 -11.04
C GLU A 154 -52.30 11.12 -10.18
N GLY A 155 -52.90 12.27 -10.46
CA GLY A 155 -53.99 12.83 -9.63
C GLY A 155 -53.53 13.47 -8.31
N GLY A 156 -52.25 13.35 -7.94
CA GLY A 156 -51.69 13.96 -6.73
C GLY A 156 -51.27 15.42 -6.93
N SER A 157 -51.28 16.21 -5.84
CA SER A 157 -50.81 17.61 -5.85
C SER A 157 -49.33 17.77 -5.47
N LYS A 158 -48.74 16.78 -4.79
CA LYS A 158 -47.38 16.85 -4.23
C LYS A 158 -46.31 16.42 -5.24
N ASN A 159 -45.25 17.24 -5.34
CA ASN A 159 -44.03 16.90 -6.07
C ASN A 159 -42.95 16.41 -5.09
N PHE A 160 -42.38 15.24 -5.35
CA PHE A 160 -41.30 14.63 -4.57
C PHE A 160 -39.98 14.89 -5.29
N ARG A 161 -39.02 15.52 -4.60
CA ARG A 161 -37.68 15.73 -5.14
C ARG A 161 -36.86 14.45 -5.00
N LEU A 162 -36.13 14.08 -6.03
CA LEU A 162 -35.18 12.97 -5.94
C LEU A 162 -33.98 13.40 -5.09
N GLY A 163 -33.50 12.50 -4.23
CA GLY A 163 -32.24 12.68 -3.51
C GLY A 163 -31.06 12.43 -4.45
N LEU A 164 -29.85 12.86 -4.07
CA LEU A 164 -28.63 12.59 -4.84
C LEU A 164 -27.69 11.73 -3.99
N SER A 165 -27.31 10.56 -4.50
CA SER A 165 -26.34 9.67 -3.85
C SER A 165 -25.59 8.87 -4.89
N SER A 166 -24.28 8.70 -4.70
CA SER A 166 -23.42 7.88 -5.57
C SER A 166 -23.54 8.18 -7.08
N GLY A 167 -23.81 9.44 -7.45
CA GLY A 167 -23.87 9.88 -8.85
C GLY A 167 -25.24 9.70 -9.51
N PHE A 168 -26.21 9.21 -8.76
CA PHE A 168 -27.58 9.02 -9.23
C PHE A 168 -28.54 9.87 -8.41
N TYR A 169 -29.47 10.53 -9.10
CA TYR A 169 -30.67 10.98 -8.44
C TYR A 169 -31.57 9.77 -8.19
N PHE A 170 -32.14 9.65 -7.00
CA PHE A 170 -32.91 8.47 -6.60
C PHE A 170 -34.14 8.83 -5.77
N LEU A 171 -35.15 7.94 -5.80
CA LEU A 171 -36.35 8.04 -4.97
C LEU A 171 -36.96 6.66 -4.76
N TYR A 172 -37.34 6.36 -3.53
CA TYR A 172 -38.15 5.18 -3.18
C TYR A 172 -39.62 5.55 -3.29
N VAL A 173 -40.41 4.75 -4.01
CA VAL A 173 -41.83 5.03 -4.31
C VAL A 173 -42.67 3.80 -4.02
N LYS A 174 -43.88 3.98 -3.46
CA LYS A 174 -44.71 2.86 -3.00
C LYS A 174 -45.10 2.00 -4.21
N GLY A 175 -44.98 0.68 -4.09
CA GLY A 175 -45.44 -0.23 -5.13
C GLY A 175 -46.94 -0.04 -5.41
N GLY A 176 -47.31 -0.04 -6.69
CA GLY A 176 -48.66 0.26 -7.16
C GLY A 176 -48.89 1.73 -7.57
N THR A 177 -48.01 2.64 -7.17
CA THR A 177 -48.14 4.08 -7.53
C THR A 177 -47.88 4.31 -9.02
N LYS A 178 -48.76 5.09 -9.65
CA LYS A 178 -48.57 5.67 -10.98
C LYS A 178 -48.24 7.15 -10.87
N GLY A 179 -47.37 7.64 -11.73
CA GLY A 179 -46.99 9.05 -11.74
C GLY A 179 -46.10 9.42 -12.91
N ALA A 180 -45.52 10.61 -12.83
CA ALA A 180 -44.59 11.12 -13.84
C ALA A 180 -43.31 11.67 -13.20
N LEU A 181 -42.17 11.21 -13.70
CA LEU A 181 -40.87 11.81 -13.42
C LEU A 181 -40.65 12.98 -14.38
N SER A 182 -40.14 14.10 -13.86
CA SER A 182 -39.78 15.28 -14.64
C SER A 182 -38.35 15.71 -14.32
N PHE A 183 -37.54 16.01 -15.34
CA PHE A 183 -36.18 16.54 -15.20
C PHE A 183 -35.80 17.33 -16.45
N ARG A 184 -34.72 18.12 -16.40
CA ARG A 184 -34.15 18.82 -17.57
C ARG A 184 -32.92 18.07 -18.05
N SER A 185 -32.87 17.69 -19.32
CA SER A 185 -31.79 16.86 -19.85
C SER A 185 -30.54 17.68 -20.18
N THR A 186 -29.35 17.16 -19.85
CA THR A 186 -28.06 17.74 -20.28
C THR A 186 -27.86 17.68 -21.80
N ALA A 187 -28.41 16.67 -22.48
CA ALA A 187 -28.12 16.37 -23.89
C ALA A 187 -28.71 17.39 -24.89
N ILE A 188 -29.87 17.96 -24.57
CA ILE A 188 -30.60 18.91 -25.44
C ILE A 188 -31.15 20.14 -24.68
N ASP A 189 -30.84 20.27 -23.39
CA ASP A 189 -31.28 21.37 -22.54
C ASP A 189 -32.81 21.61 -22.46
N GLN A 190 -33.60 20.55 -22.62
CA GLN A 190 -35.07 20.60 -22.56
C GLN A 190 -35.64 19.83 -21.37
N GLY A 191 -36.81 20.26 -20.91
CA GLY A 191 -37.58 19.56 -19.89
C GLY A 191 -38.20 18.29 -20.47
N TYR A 192 -38.09 17.19 -19.75
CA TYR A 192 -38.65 15.90 -20.12
C TYR A 192 -39.61 15.40 -19.04
N LYS A 193 -40.68 14.71 -19.46
CA LYS A 193 -41.65 14.07 -18.57
C LYS A 193 -41.85 12.61 -18.98
N LYS A 194 -41.59 11.68 -18.07
CA LYS A 194 -41.76 10.22 -18.29
C LYS A 194 -42.82 9.68 -17.33
N ALA A 195 -43.88 9.07 -17.87
CA ALA A 195 -44.84 8.32 -17.07
C ALA A 195 -44.20 7.04 -16.52
N VAL A 196 -44.46 6.71 -15.26
CA VAL A 196 -43.92 5.56 -14.54
C VAL A 196 -45.03 4.88 -13.75
N SER A 197 -45.13 3.55 -13.86
CA SER A 197 -45.97 2.71 -13.00
C SER A 197 -45.04 1.85 -12.14
N VAL A 198 -44.91 2.22 -10.87
CA VAL A 198 -43.94 1.63 -9.94
C VAL A 198 -44.48 0.31 -9.40
N LYS A 199 -43.73 -0.78 -9.59
CA LYS A 199 -43.99 -2.09 -8.99
C LYS A 199 -43.09 -2.29 -7.77
N LYS A 200 -43.62 -3.01 -6.77
CA LYS A 200 -42.86 -3.45 -5.59
C LYS A 200 -41.59 -4.19 -6.03
N ASN A 201 -40.48 -3.93 -5.33
CA ASN A 201 -39.16 -4.55 -5.50
C ASN A 201 -38.53 -4.38 -6.89
N ASN A 202 -39.08 -3.54 -7.77
CA ASN A 202 -38.48 -3.24 -9.06
C ASN A 202 -37.58 -2.00 -8.99
N HIS A 203 -36.48 -2.04 -9.75
CA HIS A 203 -35.66 -0.87 -10.03
C HIS A 203 -35.96 -0.33 -11.43
N TYR A 204 -36.27 0.96 -11.49
CA TYR A 204 -36.49 1.76 -12.69
C TYR A 204 -35.31 2.72 -12.88
N ASN A 205 -34.26 2.29 -13.60
CA ASN A 205 -33.17 3.17 -13.98
C ASN A 205 -33.52 3.88 -15.30
N LEU A 206 -33.65 5.21 -15.27
CA LEU A 206 -33.91 6.00 -16.46
C LEU A 206 -32.60 6.24 -17.22
N ILE A 207 -32.62 5.85 -18.49
CA ILE A 207 -31.55 6.11 -19.45
C ILE A 207 -32.06 7.09 -20.49
N VAL A 208 -31.22 8.05 -20.85
CA VAL A 208 -31.48 9.02 -21.91
C VAL A 208 -30.65 8.67 -23.14
N ASN A 209 -31.31 8.21 -24.19
CA ASN A 209 -30.68 7.92 -25.49
C ASN A 209 -30.89 9.09 -26.44
N LYS A 210 -29.84 9.55 -27.10
CA LYS A 210 -29.96 10.58 -28.15
C LYS A 210 -30.45 9.93 -29.45
N LYS A 211 -31.59 10.36 -29.99
CA LYS A 211 -32.09 9.90 -31.30
C LYS A 211 -31.44 10.71 -32.44
N ASP A 212 -31.36 12.03 -32.26
CA ASP A 212 -30.70 12.96 -33.19
C ASP A 212 -30.18 14.21 -32.44
N ALA A 213 -29.72 15.23 -33.18
CA ALA A 213 -29.19 16.47 -32.59
C ALA A 213 -30.20 17.24 -31.71
N THR A 214 -31.50 17.04 -31.92
CA THR A 214 -32.62 17.80 -31.34
C THR A 214 -33.58 16.95 -30.50
N SER A 215 -33.49 15.62 -30.55
CA SER A 215 -34.42 14.73 -29.88
C SER A 215 -33.73 13.64 -29.06
N ILE A 216 -34.35 13.31 -27.92
CA ILE A 216 -33.93 12.26 -27.00
C ILE A 216 -35.07 11.26 -26.79
N GLU A 217 -34.71 10.02 -26.48
CA GLU A 217 -35.59 8.98 -25.96
C GLU A 217 -35.26 8.71 -24.51
N VAL A 218 -36.28 8.63 -23.66
CA VAL A 218 -36.09 8.23 -22.26
C VAL A 218 -36.75 6.87 -22.04
N CYS A 219 -35.92 5.89 -21.71
CA CYS A 219 -36.30 4.49 -21.52
C CYS A 219 -35.86 3.99 -20.15
N PHE A 220 -36.38 2.83 -19.73
CA PHE A 220 -35.81 2.10 -18.60
C PHE A 220 -34.75 1.14 -19.12
N GLY A 221 -33.58 1.15 -18.50
CA GLY A 221 -32.51 0.22 -18.83
C GLY A 221 -32.00 -0.55 -17.61
N PRO A 222 -30.99 -1.41 -17.80
CA PRO A 222 -30.33 -2.07 -16.68
C PRO A 222 -29.72 -1.03 -15.73
N PHE A 223 -29.67 -1.36 -14.44
CA PHE A 223 -28.94 -0.57 -13.48
C PHE A 223 -27.62 -1.23 -13.13
N GLU A 224 -26.55 -0.51 -13.43
CA GLU A 224 -25.23 -0.75 -12.87
C GLU A 224 -24.74 0.61 -12.37
N TYR A 225 -23.97 0.61 -11.28
CA TYR A 225 -23.26 1.83 -10.92
C TYR A 225 -22.35 2.21 -12.09
N HIS A 226 -22.67 3.31 -12.76
CA HIS A 226 -21.72 3.97 -13.63
C HIS A 226 -20.63 4.51 -12.71
N ASP A 227 -19.38 4.15 -13.01
CA ASP A 227 -18.21 4.64 -12.30
C ASP A 227 -18.23 6.17 -12.33
N GLN A 228 -18.77 6.81 -11.27
CA GLN A 228 -18.61 8.23 -11.01
C GLN A 228 -17.17 8.57 -11.29
N ALA A 229 -16.87 9.29 -12.39
CA ALA A 229 -15.52 9.51 -12.95
C ALA A 229 -14.42 9.06 -11.98
N LYS A 230 -14.17 7.74 -11.98
CA LYS A 230 -13.51 7.05 -10.87
C LYS A 230 -12.23 7.83 -10.62
N LYS A 231 -12.11 8.49 -9.45
CA LYS A 231 -10.97 9.38 -9.22
C LYS A 231 -9.73 8.51 -9.17
N LEU A 232 -8.88 8.66 -10.18
CA LEU A 232 -7.63 7.91 -10.29
C LEU A 232 -6.80 8.17 -9.03
N LEU A 233 -6.54 7.10 -8.28
CA LEU A 233 -5.73 7.15 -7.07
C LEU A 233 -4.26 6.98 -7.42
N VAL A 234 -3.94 5.96 -8.20
CA VAL A 234 -2.56 5.63 -8.61
C VAL A 234 -2.60 4.82 -9.91
N THR A 235 -1.57 4.97 -10.73
CA THR A 235 -1.29 4.06 -11.86
C THR A 235 -0.13 3.15 -11.50
N ILE A 236 -0.27 1.86 -11.72
CA ILE A 236 0.77 0.84 -11.53
C ILE A 236 1.09 0.31 -12.92
N ASP A 237 2.27 0.63 -13.43
CA ASP A 237 2.84 0.02 -14.63
C ASP A 237 3.79 -1.08 -14.16
N GLY A 238 3.44 -2.35 -14.38
CA GLY A 238 4.27 -3.46 -13.94
C GLY A 238 5.33 -3.92 -14.93
N GLY A 239 5.36 -3.36 -16.14
CA GLY A 239 6.29 -3.81 -17.17
C GLY A 239 6.28 -5.34 -17.40
N PRO A 240 7.29 -5.88 -18.09
CA PRO A 240 7.33 -7.30 -18.44
C PRO A 240 7.82 -8.24 -17.32
N TYR A 241 8.40 -7.72 -16.24
CA TYR A 241 9.16 -8.53 -15.25
C TYR A 241 8.59 -8.55 -13.82
N VAL A 242 7.47 -7.88 -13.54
CA VAL A 242 6.97 -7.73 -12.16
C VAL A 242 6.64 -9.03 -11.44
N LEU A 243 6.22 -10.06 -12.18
CA LEU A 243 5.85 -11.36 -11.60
C LEU A 243 6.90 -12.45 -11.84
N THR A 244 8.10 -12.11 -12.31
CA THR A 244 9.15 -13.13 -12.55
C THR A 244 9.44 -13.93 -11.28
N ASN A 245 9.49 -13.27 -10.12
CA ASN A 245 9.81 -13.89 -8.82
C ASN A 245 8.60 -14.11 -7.89
N PHE A 246 7.40 -13.68 -8.29
CA PHE A 246 6.20 -13.73 -7.44
C PHE A 246 5.10 -14.56 -8.09
N LYS A 247 4.34 -15.32 -7.28
CA LYS A 247 3.13 -16.02 -7.74
C LYS A 247 2.01 -15.03 -8.04
N LYS A 248 1.87 -14.03 -7.18
CA LYS A 248 0.80 -13.03 -7.18
C LYS A 248 1.29 -11.76 -6.50
N ALA A 249 0.80 -10.61 -6.96
CA ALA A 249 0.95 -9.35 -6.26
C ALA A 249 -0.42 -8.65 -6.18
N ILE A 250 -0.78 -8.15 -5.01
CA ILE A 250 -1.99 -7.36 -4.78
C ILE A 250 -1.57 -5.94 -4.44
N PHE A 251 -2.23 -4.95 -5.04
CA PHE A 251 -2.08 -3.56 -4.68
C PHE A 251 -3.33 -3.09 -3.95
N VAL A 252 -3.13 -2.45 -2.80
CA VAL A 252 -4.18 -1.93 -1.94
C VAL A 252 -3.94 -0.43 -1.74
N ALA A 253 -4.88 0.39 -2.17
CA ALA A 253 -4.91 1.81 -1.86
C ALA A 253 -5.76 2.04 -0.60
N ALA A 254 -5.24 2.82 0.35
CA ALA A 254 -5.91 3.12 1.60
C ALA A 254 -5.71 4.59 2.00
N ASP A 255 -6.62 5.09 2.83
CA ASP A 255 -6.47 6.41 3.47
C ASP A 255 -5.45 6.37 4.64
N GLU A 256 -5.27 7.51 5.31
CA GLU A 256 -4.40 7.60 6.49
C GLU A 256 -4.98 6.95 7.75
N ASN A 257 -6.20 6.42 7.71
CA ASN A 257 -6.78 5.66 8.81
C ASN A 257 -6.71 4.15 8.59
N GLY A 258 -6.21 3.71 7.43
CA GLY A 258 -6.16 2.30 7.04
C GLY A 258 -7.44 1.84 6.31
N SER A 259 -8.40 2.72 6.03
CA SER A 259 -9.60 2.36 5.28
C SER A 259 -9.25 2.10 3.82
N ILE A 260 -9.60 0.92 3.31
CA ILE A 260 -9.31 0.52 1.93
C ILE A 260 -10.18 1.34 0.97
N LEU A 261 -9.52 2.09 0.09
CA LEU A 261 -10.14 2.89 -0.97
C LEU A 261 -10.32 2.10 -2.26
N SER A 262 -9.38 1.21 -2.57
CA SER A 262 -9.36 0.36 -3.77
C SER A 262 -8.37 -0.77 -3.59
N SER A 263 -8.57 -1.89 -4.29
CA SER A 263 -7.53 -2.89 -4.47
C SER A 263 -7.59 -3.48 -5.87
N ALA A 264 -6.47 -4.03 -6.33
CA ALA A 264 -6.42 -4.81 -7.56
C ALA A 264 -5.34 -5.88 -7.47
N GLU A 265 -5.64 -7.04 -8.03
CA GLU A 265 -4.66 -8.09 -8.24
C GLU A 265 -3.91 -7.84 -9.55
N PHE A 266 -2.59 -7.91 -9.48
CA PHE A 266 -1.72 -7.79 -10.64
C PHE A 266 -1.46 -9.18 -11.21
N THR A 267 -1.81 -9.36 -12.48
CA THR A 267 -1.63 -10.62 -13.22
C THR A 267 -0.67 -10.41 -14.38
N THR A 268 -0.09 -11.50 -14.91
CA THR A 268 0.88 -11.44 -16.04
C THR A 268 0.28 -10.85 -17.33
N LYS A 269 -1.05 -10.76 -17.43
CA LYS A 269 -1.76 -10.20 -18.59
C LYS A 269 -1.94 -8.68 -18.51
N SER A 270 -1.87 -8.09 -17.32
CA SER A 270 -2.11 -6.67 -17.10
C SER A 270 -0.79 -5.93 -16.95
N GLN A 271 -0.28 -5.32 -18.03
CA GLN A 271 0.94 -4.51 -17.92
C GLN A 271 0.71 -3.21 -17.13
N ILE A 272 -0.49 -2.65 -17.18
CA ILE A 272 -0.85 -1.42 -16.48
C ILE A 272 -2.16 -1.66 -15.71
N VAL A 273 -2.13 -1.37 -14.41
CA VAL A 273 -3.28 -1.42 -13.50
C VAL A 273 -3.53 -0.02 -12.95
N LYS A 274 -4.75 0.49 -13.06
CA LYS A 274 -5.15 1.76 -12.47
C LYS A 274 -6.05 1.50 -11.27
N LEU A 275 -5.68 2.03 -10.11
CA LEU A 275 -6.53 1.99 -8.92
C LEU A 275 -7.36 3.26 -8.87
N TYR A 276 -8.63 3.08 -8.59
CA TYR A 276 -9.61 4.15 -8.58
C TYR A 276 -10.42 4.07 -7.28
N SER A 277 -10.76 5.22 -6.71
CA SER A 277 -11.49 5.24 -5.44
C SER A 277 -12.87 4.59 -5.57
N ASN A 278 -13.21 3.69 -4.64
CA ASN A 278 -14.54 3.08 -4.52
C ASN A 278 -15.59 4.01 -3.84
N GLY A 279 -15.19 5.23 -3.47
CA GLY A 279 -16.06 6.24 -2.86
C GLY A 279 -15.45 7.65 -2.93
N ASP A 280 -16.08 8.61 -2.24
CA ASP A 280 -15.61 9.98 -2.18
C ASP A 280 -14.26 10.09 -1.44
N PHE A 281 -13.18 10.25 -2.19
CA PHE A 281 -11.86 10.55 -1.65
C PHE A 281 -11.40 11.94 -2.09
N SER A 282 -11.40 12.89 -1.14
CA SER A 282 -11.07 14.29 -1.39
C SER A 282 -9.60 14.63 -1.13
N LYS A 283 -8.88 13.81 -0.36
CA LYS A 283 -7.49 14.09 0.02
C LYS A 283 -6.55 13.96 -1.17
N ASP A 284 -5.44 14.69 -1.08
CA ASP A 284 -4.40 14.68 -2.11
C ASP A 284 -3.30 13.64 -1.86
N ARG A 285 -3.30 13.01 -0.69
CA ARG A 285 -2.35 11.97 -0.33
C ARG A 285 -3.04 10.72 0.19
N LEU A 286 -2.48 9.56 -0.12
CA LEU A 286 -2.98 8.24 0.25
C LEU A 286 -1.81 7.28 0.54
N ASN A 287 -2.13 6.10 1.05
CA ASN A 287 -1.19 5.01 1.25
C ASN A 287 -1.41 3.93 0.18
N ILE A 288 -0.35 3.37 -0.38
CA ILE A 288 -0.41 2.22 -1.30
C ILE A 288 0.38 1.07 -0.69
N PHE A 289 -0.19 -0.12 -0.65
CA PHE A 289 0.48 -1.32 -0.18
C PHE A 289 0.55 -2.34 -1.31
N LYS A 290 1.76 -2.81 -1.59
CA LYS A 290 2.01 -3.97 -2.44
C LYS A 290 2.17 -5.19 -1.54
N ILE A 291 1.31 -6.18 -1.71
CA ILE A 291 1.38 -7.47 -1.04
C ILE A 291 1.88 -8.48 -2.06
N ALA A 292 3.09 -8.99 -1.88
CA ALA A 292 3.73 -9.89 -2.82
C ALA A 292 3.90 -11.30 -2.23
N PHE A 293 3.46 -12.30 -2.98
CA PHE A 293 3.59 -13.71 -2.61
C PHE A 293 4.72 -14.33 -3.42
N SER A 294 5.83 -14.65 -2.74
CA SER A 294 6.99 -15.26 -3.38
C SER A 294 6.65 -16.64 -3.94
N LYS A 295 7.36 -17.06 -5.00
CA LYS A 295 7.32 -18.45 -5.47
C LYS A 295 7.92 -19.43 -4.46
N GLU A 296 8.91 -18.96 -3.69
CA GLU A 296 9.78 -19.77 -2.83
C GLU A 296 9.46 -19.65 -1.33
N SER A 297 8.73 -18.61 -0.92
CA SER A 297 8.39 -18.36 0.49
C SER A 297 6.88 -18.31 0.70
N LEU A 298 6.43 -18.91 1.80
CA LEU A 298 5.04 -18.82 2.28
C LEU A 298 4.75 -17.47 2.96
N LYS A 299 5.80 -16.74 3.36
CA LYS A 299 5.68 -15.45 4.04
C LYS A 299 5.43 -14.33 3.03
N PRO A 300 4.29 -13.61 3.10
CA PRO A 300 4.05 -12.48 2.24
C PRO A 300 5.00 -11.32 2.58
N ILE A 301 5.44 -10.60 1.54
CA ILE A 301 6.22 -9.38 1.68
C ILE A 301 5.29 -8.21 1.41
N VAL A 302 5.14 -7.32 2.40
CA VAL A 302 4.33 -6.11 2.26
C VAL A 302 5.25 -4.91 2.08
N THR A 303 5.03 -4.14 1.03
CA THR A 303 5.72 -2.87 0.77
C THR A 303 4.69 -1.74 0.80
N GLY A 304 4.75 -0.88 1.80
CA GLY A 304 3.86 0.27 1.96
C GLY A 304 4.51 1.56 1.46
N PHE A 305 3.92 2.21 0.47
CA PHE A 305 4.23 3.56 0.05
C PHE A 305 3.27 4.52 0.76
N ILE A 306 3.78 5.24 1.75
CA ILE A 306 2.96 6.00 2.70
C ILE A 306 2.86 7.46 2.26
N GLN A 307 1.67 8.05 2.38
CA GLN A 307 1.38 9.45 2.09
C GLN A 307 1.85 9.91 0.69
N ILE A 308 1.70 9.07 -0.31
CA ILE A 308 2.04 9.42 -1.69
C ILE A 308 0.98 10.36 -2.29
N LYS A 309 1.34 11.15 -3.30
CA LYS A 309 0.36 12.00 -4.00
C LYS A 309 -0.64 11.18 -4.80
N LYS A 310 -1.90 11.60 -4.79
CA LYS A 310 -2.96 11.11 -5.69
C LYS A 310 -2.55 11.34 -7.14
N GLY A 311 -2.75 10.33 -7.98
CA GLY A 311 -2.32 10.31 -9.38
C GLY A 311 -0.84 9.99 -9.60
N SER A 312 -0.11 9.55 -8.55
CA SER A 312 1.24 9.00 -8.72
C SER A 312 1.27 7.77 -9.62
N ILE A 313 2.45 7.48 -10.15
CA ILE A 313 2.74 6.34 -11.01
C ILE A 313 3.80 5.47 -10.32
N LEU A 314 3.54 4.17 -10.25
CA LEU A 314 4.48 3.14 -9.81
C LEU A 314 4.87 2.32 -11.05
N GLU A 315 6.05 2.55 -11.63
CA GLU A 315 6.51 1.81 -12.84
C GLU A 315 7.44 0.66 -12.47
N MET A 316 6.90 -0.41 -11.93
CA MET A 316 7.70 -1.57 -11.62
C MET A 316 8.23 -2.22 -12.90
N GLY A 317 9.46 -2.72 -12.88
CA GLY A 317 10.03 -3.45 -14.02
C GLY A 317 10.58 -2.57 -15.16
N LYS A 318 10.40 -1.24 -15.14
CA LYS A 318 11.34 -0.33 -15.82
C LYS A 318 12.62 -0.31 -15.02
N SER A 319 13.43 -1.31 -15.32
CA SER A 319 14.83 -1.38 -14.96
C SER A 319 15.47 -0.06 -15.43
N TYR A 320 15.70 0.89 -14.53
CA TYR A 320 16.53 2.08 -14.79
C TYR A 320 17.99 1.71 -15.08
N PHE A 321 18.32 0.42 -14.96
CA PHE A 321 19.57 -0.10 -15.47
C PHE A 321 19.72 0.32 -16.93
N LEU A 322 20.80 1.04 -17.19
CA LEU A 322 21.32 1.28 -18.53
C LEU A 322 21.26 -0.04 -19.32
N LYS A 323 21.12 0.06 -20.65
CA LYS A 323 21.06 -1.12 -21.50
C LYS A 323 22.28 -2.02 -21.23
N MET A 324 22.14 -3.31 -21.49
CA MET A 324 23.30 -4.20 -21.47
C MET A 324 23.95 -4.17 -22.86
N ALA A 325 25.27 -4.03 -22.91
CA ALA A 325 26.01 -4.06 -24.16
C ALA A 325 25.85 -5.43 -24.85
N PRO A 326 25.84 -5.48 -26.20
CA PRO A 326 25.73 -6.73 -26.96
C PRO A 326 26.69 -7.80 -26.45
N SER A 327 26.18 -8.99 -26.14
CA SER A 327 27.00 -10.07 -25.59
C SER A 327 28.06 -10.52 -26.58
N GLY A 328 29.31 -10.64 -26.11
CA GLY A 328 30.41 -11.29 -26.84
C GLY A 328 30.49 -12.79 -26.55
N GLY A 329 29.80 -13.27 -25.52
CA GLY A 329 29.79 -14.67 -25.10
C GLY A 329 30.39 -14.88 -23.72
N GLN A 330 30.92 -16.09 -23.49
CA GLN A 330 31.55 -16.50 -22.24
C GLN A 330 32.85 -17.25 -22.52
N PHE A 331 33.84 -17.08 -21.64
CA PHE A 331 35.09 -17.85 -21.67
C PHE A 331 35.50 -18.25 -20.26
N LYS A 332 36.29 -19.33 -20.16
CA LYS A 332 36.96 -19.72 -18.92
C LYS A 332 38.31 -19.05 -18.80
N VAL A 333 38.64 -18.56 -17.62
CA VAL A 333 39.98 -18.09 -17.30
C VAL A 333 40.74 -19.18 -16.56
N SER A 334 42.00 -19.40 -16.95
CA SER A 334 42.96 -20.18 -16.17
C SER A 334 44.26 -19.39 -16.03
N MET A 335 45.06 -19.68 -15.01
CA MET A 335 46.31 -18.98 -14.75
C MET A 335 47.53 -19.77 -15.25
N ALA A 336 48.54 -19.07 -15.78
CA ALA A 336 49.85 -19.65 -16.06
C ALA A 336 50.49 -20.18 -14.76
N LYS A 337 51.14 -21.34 -14.83
CA LYS A 337 51.46 -22.23 -13.68
C LYS A 337 52.46 -21.67 -12.63
N GLN A 338 52.86 -20.39 -12.68
CA GLN A 338 53.98 -19.85 -11.89
C GLN A 338 53.84 -18.38 -11.41
N SER A 339 52.71 -17.72 -11.60
CA SER A 339 52.60 -16.29 -11.23
C SER A 339 52.19 -16.11 -9.75
N VAL A 340 53.14 -15.66 -8.93
CA VAL A 340 52.92 -15.29 -7.52
C VAL A 340 52.45 -13.84 -7.42
N PHE A 341 51.40 -13.58 -6.64
CA PHE A 341 50.87 -12.24 -6.39
C PHE A 341 50.31 -12.11 -4.96
N GLU A 342 50.26 -10.88 -4.46
CA GLU A 342 49.61 -10.50 -3.21
C GLU A 342 48.11 -10.23 -3.44
N LYS A 343 47.79 -9.57 -4.55
CA LYS A 343 46.41 -9.29 -4.95
C LYS A 343 46.25 -9.39 -6.46
N LEU A 344 45.12 -9.91 -6.93
CA LEU A 344 44.78 -9.98 -8.34
C LEU A 344 43.33 -9.58 -8.56
N ILE A 345 43.08 -8.67 -9.49
CA ILE A 345 41.76 -8.33 -10.00
C ILE A 345 41.69 -8.79 -11.45
N ILE A 346 40.69 -9.63 -11.75
CA ILE A 346 40.37 -10.08 -13.11
C ILE A 346 38.99 -9.54 -13.45
N SER A 347 38.86 -8.77 -14.52
CA SER A 347 37.61 -8.07 -14.83
C SER A 347 37.37 -8.00 -16.33
N THR A 348 36.18 -8.39 -16.78
CA THR A 348 35.60 -7.93 -18.05
C THR A 348 34.68 -6.75 -17.74
N ASN A 349 34.05 -6.17 -18.76
CA ASN A 349 33.03 -5.15 -18.49
C ASN A 349 31.70 -5.72 -17.93
N LYS A 350 31.57 -7.05 -17.77
CA LYS A 350 30.37 -7.71 -17.23
C LYS A 350 30.60 -8.42 -15.90
N ASN A 351 31.75 -9.08 -15.76
CA ASN A 351 32.06 -9.92 -14.61
C ASN A 351 33.43 -9.57 -14.06
N SER A 352 33.61 -9.70 -12.75
CA SER A 352 34.90 -9.46 -12.10
C SER A 352 35.12 -10.37 -10.90
N GLN A 353 36.38 -10.61 -10.56
CA GLN A 353 36.79 -11.22 -9.30
C GLN A 353 38.08 -10.61 -8.76
N ASN A 354 38.21 -10.67 -7.44
CA ASN A 354 39.42 -10.32 -6.72
C ASN A 354 39.94 -11.54 -5.97
N PHE A 355 41.25 -11.65 -5.87
CA PHE A 355 41.94 -12.69 -5.13
C PHE A 355 42.96 -12.01 -4.22
N ASP A 356 42.89 -12.27 -2.91
CA ASP A 356 43.76 -11.64 -1.89
C ASP A 356 44.95 -12.54 -1.46
N PHE A 357 45.15 -13.67 -2.13
CA PHE A 357 46.30 -14.56 -1.98
C PHE A 357 46.39 -15.52 -3.17
N ILE A 358 47.51 -16.25 -3.30
CA ILE A 358 47.71 -17.28 -4.32
C ILE A 358 46.65 -18.37 -4.12
N PRO A 359 45.66 -18.51 -5.02
CA PRO A 359 44.67 -19.55 -4.88
C PRO A 359 45.37 -20.88 -5.11
N ASP A 360 45.04 -21.88 -4.30
CA ASP A 360 45.46 -23.25 -4.57
C ASP A 360 45.08 -23.58 -6.02
N SER A 361 45.98 -24.15 -6.82
CA SER A 361 45.91 -24.11 -8.30
C SER A 361 44.62 -24.70 -8.92
N THR A 362 43.79 -25.36 -8.11
CA THR A 362 42.45 -25.88 -8.38
C THR A 362 41.34 -24.82 -8.39
N SER A 363 41.44 -23.77 -7.56
CA SER A 363 40.38 -22.78 -7.33
C SER A 363 40.22 -21.71 -8.43
N LEU A 364 41.28 -21.46 -9.21
CA LEU A 364 41.25 -20.60 -10.41
C LEU A 364 40.83 -21.32 -11.71
N LYS A 365 40.65 -22.64 -11.69
CA LYS A 365 40.59 -23.44 -12.94
C LYS A 365 39.25 -23.40 -13.69
N ILE A 366 38.15 -22.91 -13.12
CA ILE A 366 36.82 -23.03 -13.76
C ILE A 366 35.93 -21.83 -13.44
N GLN A 367 36.31 -20.64 -13.91
CA GLN A 367 35.51 -19.43 -13.72
C GLN A 367 35.06 -18.90 -15.08
N ASN A 368 33.74 -18.87 -15.30
CA ASN A 368 33.14 -18.36 -16.54
C ASN A 368 32.99 -16.84 -16.47
N TYR A 369 33.69 -16.13 -17.34
CA TYR A 369 33.56 -14.70 -17.51
C TYR A 369 32.68 -14.40 -18.72
N SER A 370 31.58 -13.69 -18.50
CA SER A 370 30.80 -13.09 -19.58
C SER A 370 31.47 -11.78 -20.02
N TYR A 371 31.28 -11.38 -21.28
CA TYR A 371 31.83 -10.13 -21.80
C TYR A 371 30.94 -9.55 -22.90
N SER A 372 31.06 -8.25 -23.19
CA SER A 372 30.46 -7.65 -24.39
C SER A 372 31.37 -7.79 -25.61
N SER A 373 30.82 -7.70 -26.83
CA SER A 373 31.59 -7.91 -28.07
C SER A 373 32.88 -7.07 -28.19
N ASP A 374 32.88 -5.84 -27.66
CA ASP A 374 34.03 -4.91 -27.70
C ASP A 374 34.81 -4.87 -26.37
N SER A 375 34.57 -5.83 -25.47
CA SER A 375 35.25 -5.90 -24.17
C SER A 375 36.67 -6.41 -24.32
N LYS A 376 37.54 -5.93 -23.42
CA LYS A 376 38.85 -6.52 -23.13
C LYS A 376 38.78 -7.31 -21.82
N LEU A 377 39.88 -7.97 -21.48
CA LEU A 377 40.14 -8.53 -20.16
C LEU A 377 41.08 -7.60 -19.41
N TYR A 378 40.57 -6.94 -18.38
CA TYR A 378 41.37 -6.16 -17.43
C TYR A 378 42.00 -7.09 -16.40
N LEU A 379 43.29 -6.92 -16.19
CA LEU A 379 44.05 -7.59 -15.13
C LEU A 379 44.80 -6.53 -14.34
N GLN A 380 44.67 -6.53 -13.01
CA GLN A 380 45.52 -5.75 -12.12
C GLN A 380 46.11 -6.67 -11.06
N VAL A 381 47.42 -6.57 -10.88
CA VAL A 381 48.20 -7.41 -9.97
C VAL A 381 49.00 -6.55 -9.00
N LYS A 382 49.04 -6.95 -7.73
CA LYS A 382 49.99 -6.44 -6.74
C LYS A 382 51.03 -7.51 -6.44
N LYS A 383 52.31 -7.20 -6.60
CA LYS A 383 53.44 -8.10 -6.34
C LYS A 383 54.61 -7.30 -5.80
N ASN A 384 55.17 -7.73 -4.67
CA ASN A 384 56.26 -7.04 -3.97
C ASN A 384 55.93 -5.57 -3.70
N ASN A 385 54.71 -5.30 -3.20
CA ASN A 385 54.14 -3.97 -3.02
C ASN A 385 54.00 -3.09 -4.28
N ILE A 386 54.33 -3.58 -5.47
CA ILE A 386 54.14 -2.85 -6.73
C ILE A 386 52.81 -3.28 -7.35
N THR A 387 51.97 -2.30 -7.72
CA THR A 387 50.73 -2.56 -8.45
C THR A 387 50.95 -2.29 -9.94
N GLN A 388 50.58 -3.24 -10.79
CA GLN A 388 50.62 -3.13 -12.25
C GLN A 388 49.30 -3.59 -12.85
N TYR A 389 48.98 -3.15 -14.06
CA TYR A 389 47.77 -3.58 -14.76
C TYR A 389 48.00 -3.68 -16.27
N ASP A 390 47.08 -4.35 -16.96
CA ASP A 390 46.95 -4.28 -18.42
C ASP A 390 45.53 -4.65 -18.89
N PHE A 391 45.25 -4.32 -20.15
CA PHE A 391 44.03 -4.73 -20.86
C PHE A 391 44.40 -5.66 -22.01
N PHE A 392 43.92 -6.90 -21.98
CA PHE A 392 44.20 -7.92 -22.98
C PHE A 392 42.99 -8.10 -23.91
N ASP A 393 43.24 -8.20 -25.21
CA ASP A 393 42.17 -8.43 -26.17
C ASP A 393 41.56 -9.83 -26.02
N ILE A 394 40.23 -9.91 -26.10
CA ILE A 394 39.48 -11.16 -26.09
C ILE A 394 39.21 -11.53 -27.55
N GLN A 395 39.87 -12.57 -28.05
CA GLN A 395 39.65 -13.04 -29.41
C GLN A 395 38.21 -13.57 -29.56
N LYS A 396 37.54 -13.22 -30.67
CA LYS A 396 36.16 -13.63 -30.92
C LYS A 396 36.05 -15.16 -30.93
N GLY A 397 35.14 -15.70 -30.14
CA GLY A 397 34.93 -17.16 -30.03
C GLY A 397 35.89 -17.87 -29.08
N SER A 398 36.77 -17.15 -28.36
CA SER A 398 37.59 -17.72 -27.30
C SER A 398 36.74 -18.44 -26.25
N LYS A 399 37.01 -19.73 -26.03
CA LYS A 399 36.38 -20.53 -24.97
C LYS A 399 37.22 -20.58 -23.69
N ASN A 400 38.54 -20.43 -23.82
CA ASN A 400 39.48 -20.45 -22.71
C ASN A 400 40.52 -19.35 -22.92
N ILE A 401 40.92 -18.66 -21.85
CA ILE A 401 41.99 -17.66 -21.84
C ILE A 401 42.95 -18.01 -20.71
N ILE A 402 44.24 -18.13 -21.05
CA ILE A 402 45.31 -18.29 -20.06
C ILE A 402 45.86 -16.90 -19.73
N ILE A 403 45.69 -16.48 -18.48
CA ILE A 403 46.25 -15.22 -17.98
C ILE A 403 47.64 -15.44 -17.37
N ASN A 404 48.51 -14.46 -17.56
CA ASN A 404 49.80 -14.39 -16.90
C ASN A 404 49.94 -13.00 -16.25
N PRO A 405 49.73 -12.89 -14.92
CA PRO A 405 49.92 -11.65 -14.18
C PRO A 405 51.27 -10.96 -14.39
N ASP A 406 52.35 -11.71 -14.68
CA ASP A 406 53.68 -11.13 -14.92
C ASP A 406 53.77 -10.38 -16.27
N LYS A 407 52.73 -10.48 -17.13
CA LYS A 407 52.61 -9.67 -18.34
C LYS A 407 52.02 -8.28 -18.11
N CYS A 408 51.52 -7.99 -16.90
CA CYS A 408 51.06 -6.65 -16.55
C CYS A 408 52.27 -5.71 -16.43
N SER A 409 52.28 -4.65 -17.22
CA SER A 409 53.44 -3.75 -17.35
C SER A 409 53.11 -2.30 -17.01
N LYS A 410 51.84 -1.89 -17.10
CA LYS A 410 51.43 -0.49 -16.90
C LYS A 410 51.32 -0.17 -15.41
N THR A 411 51.85 1.00 -15.04
CA THR A 411 51.69 1.56 -13.69
C THR A 411 50.34 2.30 -13.58
N PRO A 412 49.48 1.94 -12.61
CA PRO A 412 48.22 2.64 -12.36
C PRO A 412 48.45 4.05 -11.81
N VAL A 413 47.42 4.88 -11.90
CA VAL A 413 47.36 6.16 -11.18
C VAL A 413 46.95 5.86 -9.74
N GLN A 414 47.73 6.33 -8.78
CA GLN A 414 47.34 6.35 -7.38
C GLN A 414 46.49 7.60 -7.11
N LYS A 415 45.35 7.42 -6.44
CA LYS A 415 44.56 8.51 -5.87
C LYS A 415 44.24 8.20 -4.42
N THR A 416 44.18 9.22 -3.59
CA THR A 416 43.71 9.09 -2.21
C THR A 416 42.28 9.62 -2.13
N ILE A 417 41.38 8.85 -1.52
CA ILE A 417 40.03 9.29 -1.20
C ILE A 417 39.95 9.51 0.31
N MET A 418 39.52 10.71 0.71
CA MET A 418 39.24 11.03 2.11
C MET A 418 37.84 10.55 2.49
N MET A 419 37.75 9.56 3.36
CA MET A 419 36.50 8.88 3.74
C MET A 419 35.82 9.52 4.98
N GLY A 420 36.59 10.13 5.88
CA GLY A 420 36.06 10.89 7.02
C GLY A 420 35.24 10.08 8.05
N GLY A 421 35.47 8.76 8.11
CA GLY A 421 34.85 7.79 9.02
C GLY A 421 35.79 6.61 9.29
N THR A 422 35.26 5.53 9.86
CA THR A 422 35.97 4.27 10.10
C THR A 422 35.33 3.15 9.28
N GLU A 423 36.00 2.00 9.14
CA GLU A 423 35.48 0.83 8.41
C GLU A 423 34.96 1.22 7.01
N CYS A 424 35.85 1.85 6.25
CA CYS A 424 35.53 2.43 4.97
C CYS A 424 35.76 1.42 3.83
N GLY A 425 34.90 1.42 2.82
CA GLY A 425 34.99 0.58 1.63
C GLY A 425 34.79 1.38 0.36
N VAL A 426 35.53 1.04 -0.70
CA VAL A 426 35.39 1.64 -2.03
C VAL A 426 35.39 0.55 -3.10
N SER A 427 34.41 0.61 -4.01
CA SER A 427 34.35 -0.19 -5.24
C SER A 427 34.19 0.74 -6.44
N ILE A 428 34.99 0.53 -7.49
CA ILE A 428 35.02 1.39 -8.67
C ILE A 428 34.80 0.56 -9.93
N TYR A 429 33.77 0.91 -10.68
CA TYR A 429 33.49 0.35 -12.00
C TYR A 429 33.72 1.43 -13.07
N ALA A 430 34.66 1.17 -13.97
CA ALA A 430 34.98 2.04 -15.08
C ALA A 430 34.14 1.64 -16.31
N ARG A 431 33.21 2.50 -16.71
CA ARG A 431 32.31 2.26 -17.85
C ARG A 431 32.88 2.87 -19.13
N PRO A 432 33.23 2.07 -20.14
CA PRO A 432 33.75 2.60 -21.40
C PRO A 432 32.69 3.36 -22.19
N ASN A 433 31.40 3.08 -21.96
CA ASN A 433 30.28 3.74 -22.62
C ASN A 433 29.16 4.01 -21.61
N LYS A 434 28.78 5.28 -21.45
CA LYS A 434 27.78 5.72 -20.47
C LYS A 434 26.34 5.26 -20.76
N LEU A 435 26.08 4.77 -21.97
CA LEU A 435 24.75 4.26 -22.37
C LEU A 435 24.49 2.84 -21.88
N TYR A 436 25.53 2.13 -21.44
CA TYR A 436 25.44 0.75 -20.98
C TYR A 436 25.79 0.61 -19.51
N ASN A 437 25.21 -0.40 -18.85
CA ASN A 437 25.48 -0.64 -17.44
C ASN A 437 26.85 -1.30 -17.19
N ASP A 438 27.37 -1.95 -18.23
CA ASP A 438 28.65 -2.66 -18.26
C ASP A 438 29.83 -1.76 -17.87
N GLY A 439 30.66 -2.24 -16.95
CA GLY A 439 31.87 -1.56 -16.52
C GLY A 439 32.88 -2.52 -15.94
N TYR A 440 34.17 -2.23 -16.18
CA TYR A 440 35.25 -2.98 -15.57
C TYR A 440 35.31 -2.65 -14.09
N ARG A 441 35.18 -3.62 -13.19
CA ARG A 441 35.61 -3.42 -11.79
C ARG A 441 37.12 -3.21 -11.79
N VAL A 442 37.55 -1.97 -11.55
CA VAL A 442 38.97 -1.57 -11.61
C VAL A 442 39.62 -1.46 -10.24
N TYR A 443 38.81 -1.32 -9.19
CA TYR A 443 39.27 -1.29 -7.80
C TYR A 443 38.17 -1.79 -6.85
N GLU A 444 38.57 -2.50 -5.81
CA GLU A 444 37.76 -2.82 -4.64
C GLU A 444 38.68 -2.99 -3.43
N GLY A 445 38.36 -2.31 -2.33
CA GLY A 445 39.18 -2.34 -1.13
C GLY A 445 38.50 -1.71 0.07
N ASN A 446 38.97 -2.08 1.25
CA ASN A 446 38.49 -1.58 2.54
C ASN A 446 39.67 -1.05 3.38
N THR A 447 39.38 -0.17 4.33
CA THR A 447 40.34 0.41 5.27
C THR A 447 39.67 0.65 6.62
N MET A 448 40.43 0.54 7.71
CA MET A 448 39.96 0.95 9.04
C MET A 448 40.14 2.47 9.29
N GLY A 449 40.92 3.15 8.43
CA GLY A 449 41.20 4.58 8.55
C GLY A 449 40.21 5.49 7.83
N ASP A 450 40.47 6.78 7.92
CA ASP A 450 39.69 7.87 7.30
C ASP A 450 40.13 8.17 5.86
N ARG A 451 41.05 7.37 5.31
CA ARG A 451 41.60 7.51 3.96
C ARG A 451 41.82 6.16 3.30
N ILE A 452 41.64 6.11 1.99
CA ILE A 452 41.92 4.93 1.17
C ILE A 452 42.71 5.32 -0.08
N ASP A 453 43.81 4.61 -0.32
CA ASP A 453 44.60 4.73 -1.54
C ASP A 453 44.08 3.73 -2.58
N ILE A 454 43.67 4.27 -3.72
CA ILE A 454 43.14 3.52 -4.85
C ILE A 454 44.15 3.53 -5.99
N PHE A 455 44.23 2.41 -6.72
CA PHE A 455 45.08 2.25 -7.89
C PHE A 455 44.22 1.96 -9.10
N ILE A 456 44.13 2.92 -10.03
CA ILE A 456 43.21 2.86 -11.18
C ILE A 456 43.98 2.94 -12.51
N PRO A 457 43.43 2.41 -13.61
CA PRO A 457 44.04 2.56 -14.94
C PRO A 457 44.15 4.04 -15.37
N LYS A 458 45.17 4.34 -16.19
CA LYS A 458 45.39 5.66 -16.82
C LYS A 458 44.42 5.95 -17.96
N GLU A 459 43.84 4.92 -18.55
CA GLU A 459 42.85 5.02 -19.63
C GLU A 459 41.65 5.86 -19.17
N LYS A 460 41.17 6.75 -20.05
CA LYS A 460 39.97 7.55 -19.80
C LYS A 460 38.72 6.71 -20.09
N PHE A 461 37.75 6.79 -19.19
CA PHE A 461 36.43 6.18 -19.34
C PHE A 461 35.36 7.27 -19.39
N GLU A 462 34.24 7.00 -20.06
CA GLU A 462 33.15 7.99 -20.15
C GLU A 462 32.52 8.26 -18.78
N THR A 463 32.44 7.26 -17.91
CA THR A 463 31.85 7.37 -16.57
C THR A 463 32.46 6.34 -15.62
N TYR A 464 32.63 6.71 -14.35
CA TYR A 464 32.90 5.80 -13.26
C TYR A 464 31.65 5.68 -12.39
N ALA A 465 31.26 4.43 -12.09
CA ALA A 465 30.32 4.12 -11.02
C ALA A 465 31.12 3.76 -9.77
N VAL A 466 31.13 4.67 -8.79
CA VAL A 466 31.93 4.56 -7.57
C VAL A 466 30.99 4.34 -6.40
N PHE A 467 31.14 3.23 -5.71
CA PHE A 467 30.44 2.92 -4.47
C PHE A 467 31.39 3.14 -3.32
N MET A 468 30.95 3.91 -2.34
CA MET A 468 31.71 4.20 -1.13
C MET A 468 30.85 3.92 0.08
N SER A 469 31.39 3.28 1.09
CA SER A 469 30.74 3.08 2.39
C SER A 469 31.68 3.47 3.52
N CYS A 470 31.14 3.97 4.63
CA CYS A 470 31.90 4.15 5.87
C CYS A 470 30.97 4.18 7.08
N ILE A 471 31.54 3.92 8.26
CA ILE A 471 30.86 4.08 9.54
C ILE A 471 31.26 5.44 10.14
N LYS A 472 30.27 6.21 10.57
CA LYS A 472 30.48 7.47 11.30
C LYS A 472 29.42 7.62 12.39
N ASN A 473 29.86 7.81 13.63
CA ASN A 473 28.97 7.89 14.80
C ASN A 473 28.01 6.69 14.91
N SER A 474 28.52 5.47 14.71
CA SER A 474 27.75 4.22 14.72
C SER A 474 26.68 4.08 13.62
N LEU A 475 26.65 4.99 12.63
CA LEU A 475 25.78 4.89 11.47
C LEU A 475 26.59 4.50 10.24
N THR A 476 26.02 3.63 9.38
CA THR A 476 26.65 3.27 8.11
C THR A 476 26.14 4.20 7.02
N TYR A 477 27.06 4.88 6.33
CA TYR A 477 26.77 5.73 5.19
C TYR A 477 27.21 5.02 3.91
N ILE A 478 26.43 5.13 2.85
CA ILE A 478 26.72 4.57 1.53
C ILE A 478 26.44 5.63 0.48
N ASN A 479 27.42 5.89 -0.39
CA ASN A 479 27.25 6.81 -1.51
C ASN A 479 27.57 6.10 -2.83
N THR A 480 26.80 6.42 -3.87
CA THR A 480 27.10 6.02 -5.24
C THR A 480 27.29 7.25 -6.09
N TYR A 481 28.38 7.29 -6.86
CA TYR A 481 28.69 8.37 -7.78
C TYR A 481 28.74 7.80 -9.19
N ASN A 482 27.97 8.38 -10.11
CA ASN A 482 28.06 8.08 -11.55
C ASN A 482 28.56 9.33 -12.27
N LYS A 483 29.87 9.55 -12.29
CA LYS A 483 30.49 10.77 -12.83
C LYS A 483 31.68 10.44 -13.73
N PRO A 484 32.10 11.35 -14.63
CA PRO A 484 33.32 11.19 -15.43
C PRO A 484 34.61 11.08 -14.60
N GLU A 485 34.56 11.50 -13.34
CA GLU A 485 35.70 11.47 -12.42
C GLU A 485 35.35 10.75 -11.12
N ILE A 486 36.34 10.06 -10.56
CA ILE A 486 36.26 9.45 -9.23
C ILE A 486 36.41 10.57 -8.18
N PRO A 487 35.49 10.67 -7.20
CA PRO A 487 35.55 11.70 -6.16
C PRO A 487 36.81 11.56 -5.30
N SER A 488 37.38 12.70 -4.87
CA SER A 488 38.52 12.74 -3.93
C SER A 488 38.10 12.64 -2.47
N SER A 489 36.80 12.73 -2.17
CA SER A 489 36.27 12.63 -0.82
C SER A 489 34.88 11.99 -0.77
N PHE A 490 34.60 11.35 0.35
CA PHE A 490 33.28 10.90 0.75
C PHE A 490 32.49 12.06 1.36
N ILE A 491 31.27 12.28 0.88
CA ILE A 491 30.39 13.35 1.36
C ILE A 491 29.13 12.71 1.94
N PRO A 492 29.01 12.51 3.26
CA PRO A 492 27.81 11.90 3.82
C PRO A 492 26.57 12.77 3.55
N ILE A 493 25.42 12.12 3.40
CA ILE A 493 24.12 12.79 3.37
C ILE A 493 23.94 13.64 4.63
N ASN A 494 23.43 14.86 4.43
CA ASN A 494 23.14 15.79 5.51
C ASN A 494 21.77 15.50 6.11
N ALA A 495 21.61 14.32 6.71
CA ALA A 495 20.41 13.91 7.41
C ALA A 495 20.73 13.21 8.74
N SER A 496 19.81 13.31 9.69
CA SER A 496 19.86 12.59 10.96
C SER A 496 18.45 12.13 11.33
N ALA A 497 18.34 11.02 12.05
CA ALA A 497 17.06 10.53 12.53
C ALA A 497 17.10 10.25 14.03
N LYS A 498 15.96 10.50 14.66
CA LYS A 498 15.63 10.03 16.01
C LYS A 498 14.49 9.04 15.88
N ILE A 499 14.67 7.85 16.43
CA ILE A 499 13.69 6.77 16.42
C ILE A 499 13.24 6.56 17.87
N GLY A 500 11.94 6.66 18.11
CA GLY A 500 11.28 6.28 19.36
C GLY A 500 10.34 5.09 19.12
N GLY A 501 10.05 4.33 20.17
CA GLY A 501 9.27 3.10 20.06
C GLY A 501 10.07 1.91 19.52
N SER A 502 9.44 0.75 19.45
CA SER A 502 10.07 -0.48 18.94
C SER A 502 9.13 -1.32 18.08
N TYR A 503 7.87 -0.93 18.00
CA TYR A 503 6.82 -1.64 17.29
C TYR A 503 6.11 -0.68 16.34
N LEU A 504 5.48 -1.21 15.29
CA LEU A 504 4.75 -0.37 14.34
C LEU A 504 3.67 0.51 15.01
N SER A 505 3.05 0.01 16.08
CA SER A 505 2.00 0.73 16.83
C SER A 505 2.49 1.95 17.61
N ASP A 506 3.76 1.97 18.00
CA ASP A 506 4.36 3.02 18.84
C ASP A 506 5.57 3.71 18.21
N ILE A 507 5.98 3.30 17.01
CA ILE A 507 7.11 3.88 16.30
C ILE A 507 6.89 5.38 16.04
N ASP A 508 7.93 6.15 16.32
CA ASP A 508 8.01 7.58 16.02
C ASP A 508 9.36 7.85 15.35
N ILE A 509 9.33 8.29 14.09
CA ILE A 509 10.52 8.52 13.27
C ILE A 509 10.61 10.01 12.95
N SER A 510 11.56 10.71 13.56
CA SER A 510 11.83 12.12 13.29
C SER A 510 13.13 12.26 12.52
N ILE A 511 13.04 12.73 11.26
CA ILE A 511 14.22 12.96 10.40
C ILE A 511 14.44 14.47 10.25
N LYS A 512 15.68 14.91 10.44
CA LYS A 512 16.13 16.29 10.22
C LYS A 512 17.15 16.33 9.08
N GLY A 513 17.25 17.48 8.42
CA GLY A 513 18.20 17.70 7.33
C GLY A 513 17.58 17.48 5.95
N THR A 514 18.43 17.26 4.94
CA THR A 514 18.03 17.10 3.54
C THR A 514 18.00 15.62 3.18
N TYR A 515 16.84 15.17 2.68
CA TYR A 515 16.64 13.81 2.21
C TYR A 515 15.46 13.78 1.23
N SER A 516 15.42 12.77 0.37
CA SER A 516 14.35 12.56 -0.60
C SER A 516 13.23 11.70 -0.02
N TYR A 517 13.59 10.62 0.66
CA TYR A 517 12.65 9.69 1.30
C TYR A 517 13.38 8.80 2.31
N TYR A 518 12.63 8.02 3.09
CA TYR A 518 13.18 6.95 3.93
C TYR A 518 12.42 5.63 3.74
N SER A 519 13.08 4.54 4.15
CA SER A 519 12.57 3.17 4.17
C SER A 519 12.70 2.62 5.59
N ALA A 520 11.60 2.23 6.24
CA ALA A 520 11.58 1.66 7.58
C ALA A 520 11.13 0.19 7.51
N PHE A 521 11.90 -0.68 8.17
CA PHE A 521 11.71 -2.13 8.11
C PHE A 521 11.12 -2.64 9.41
N PHE A 522 10.05 -3.41 9.29
CA PHE A 522 9.40 -4.06 10.40
C PHE A 522 9.23 -5.55 10.10
N ASN A 523 9.42 -6.38 11.12
CA ASN A 523 9.30 -7.82 10.98
C ASN A 523 8.70 -8.45 12.24
N ASN A 524 7.95 -9.51 12.02
CA ASN A 524 7.64 -10.51 13.04
C ASN A 524 7.79 -11.91 12.44
N GLN A 525 7.35 -12.94 13.16
CA GLN A 525 7.39 -14.32 12.66
C GLN A 525 6.53 -14.50 11.40
N SER A 526 5.44 -13.76 11.29
CA SER A 526 4.35 -13.97 10.32
C SER A 526 4.49 -13.20 9.01
N PHE A 527 5.01 -11.97 9.02
CA PHE A 527 5.21 -11.16 7.81
C PHE A 527 6.33 -10.12 7.98
N SER A 528 6.77 -9.55 6.85
CA SER A 528 7.76 -8.48 6.78
C SER A 528 7.12 -7.28 6.08
N LEU A 529 7.29 -6.11 6.67
CA LEU A 529 6.76 -4.84 6.18
C LEU A 529 7.91 -3.88 5.91
N ASN A 530 8.01 -3.38 4.68
CA ASN A 530 8.87 -2.26 4.34
C ASN A 530 7.99 -1.03 4.06
N ILE A 531 8.16 0.03 4.85
CA ILE A 531 7.47 1.31 4.66
C ILE A 531 8.39 2.30 3.97
N LEU A 532 7.95 2.89 2.88
CA LEU A 532 8.63 3.95 2.16
C LEU A 532 7.82 5.23 2.22
N SER A 533 8.46 6.33 2.58
CA SER A 533 7.78 7.61 2.79
C SER A 533 8.63 8.77 2.27
N PRO A 534 8.08 9.64 1.38
CA PRO A 534 8.81 10.79 0.86
C PRO A 534 9.04 11.83 1.95
N SER A 535 10.10 12.64 1.83
CA SER A 535 10.43 13.70 2.80
C SER A 535 9.35 14.79 2.93
N THR A 536 8.46 14.88 1.95
CA THR A 536 7.30 15.78 1.94
C THR A 536 6.12 15.26 2.77
N ALA A 537 6.14 13.99 3.21
CA ALA A 537 5.11 13.40 4.03
C ALA A 537 5.24 13.86 5.49
N LYS A 538 4.13 14.38 6.05
CA LYS A 538 4.04 14.81 7.46
C LYS A 538 3.26 13.79 8.28
N TYR A 539 3.70 12.53 8.28
CA TYR A 539 2.94 11.44 8.89
C TYR A 539 3.87 10.48 9.61
N PHE A 540 3.66 10.35 10.92
CA PHE A 540 4.59 9.67 11.83
C PHE A 540 3.97 8.44 12.49
N LYS A 541 2.66 8.21 12.35
CA LYS A 541 1.96 7.06 12.95
C LYS A 541 1.28 6.24 11.88
N TYR A 542 1.85 5.09 11.52
CA TYR A 542 1.31 4.25 10.46
C TYR A 542 0.08 3.48 10.93
N LYS A 543 -1.04 3.67 10.24
CA LYS A 543 -2.17 2.75 10.31
C LYS A 543 -2.19 1.88 9.08
N LEU A 544 -2.05 0.58 9.29
CA LEU A 544 -2.18 -0.40 8.21
C LEU A 544 -3.66 -0.72 7.97
N PRO A 545 -4.05 -0.98 6.72
CA PRO A 545 -5.31 -1.64 6.42
C PRO A 545 -5.39 -3.01 7.08
N ASP A 546 -6.61 -3.47 7.30
CA ASP A 546 -6.82 -4.88 7.57
C ASP A 546 -6.55 -5.69 6.29
N PHE A 547 -5.46 -6.45 6.33
CA PHE A 547 -5.06 -7.29 5.21
C PHE A 547 -5.62 -8.71 5.30
N SER A 548 -6.42 -9.05 6.31
CA SER A 548 -6.98 -10.38 6.53
C SER A 548 -7.66 -10.95 5.28
N ASN A 549 -8.41 -10.12 4.55
CA ASN A 549 -9.11 -10.48 3.31
C ASN A 549 -8.18 -10.81 2.12
N PHE A 550 -6.87 -10.61 2.25
CA PHE A 550 -5.88 -10.89 1.21
C PHE A 550 -4.96 -12.07 1.56
N PHE A 551 -5.08 -12.64 2.75
CA PHE A 551 -4.25 -13.74 3.23
C PHE A 551 -5.10 -15.00 3.43
N ASP A 552 -4.96 -15.98 2.55
CA ASP A 552 -5.81 -17.19 2.57
C ASP A 552 -5.55 -18.13 3.77
N ALA A 553 -4.44 -17.95 4.51
CA ALA A 553 -4.04 -18.88 5.57
C ALA A 553 -3.23 -18.25 6.73
N PHE A 554 -3.07 -16.92 6.76
CA PHE A 554 -2.18 -16.26 7.70
C PHE A 554 -2.96 -15.41 8.71
N THR A 555 -2.77 -15.68 10.01
CA THR A 555 -3.25 -14.79 11.06
C THR A 555 -2.44 -13.48 11.00
N TYR A 556 -3.05 -12.46 10.41
CA TYR A 556 -2.50 -11.12 10.38
C TYR A 556 -2.52 -10.53 11.80
N ASN A 557 -1.35 -10.31 12.38
CA ASN A 557 -1.21 -9.50 13.59
C ASN A 557 -0.20 -8.36 13.39
N SER A 558 -0.71 -7.15 13.19
CA SER A 558 0.11 -5.94 13.05
C SER A 558 0.64 -5.38 14.37
N THR A 559 0.16 -5.84 15.53
CA THR A 559 0.59 -5.29 16.83
C THR A 559 2.02 -5.68 17.19
N ASP A 560 2.50 -6.81 16.67
CA ASP A 560 3.79 -7.39 17.07
C ASP A 560 4.90 -7.13 16.05
N LEU A 561 4.66 -6.25 15.08
CA LEU A 561 5.66 -5.88 14.09
C LEU A 561 6.77 -5.05 14.73
N LYS A 562 7.93 -5.68 14.95
CA LYS A 562 9.10 -5.03 15.55
C LYS A 562 9.89 -4.26 14.51
N PHE A 563 10.34 -3.07 14.85
CA PHE A 563 11.27 -2.28 14.05
C PHE A 563 12.65 -2.97 13.98
N SER A 564 13.24 -2.99 12.78
CA SER A 564 14.52 -3.64 12.51
C SER A 564 15.55 -2.78 11.79
N GLY A 565 15.14 -1.61 11.31
CA GLY A 565 16.06 -0.66 10.70
C GLY A 565 15.37 0.46 9.93
N LEU A 566 16.12 1.54 9.73
CA LEU A 566 15.75 2.72 8.96
C LEU A 566 16.85 3.04 7.97
N TYR A 567 16.46 3.18 6.71
CA TYR A 567 17.30 3.65 5.62
C TYR A 567 16.82 5.04 5.17
N ILE A 568 17.72 6.02 5.08
CA ILE A 568 17.41 7.39 4.63
C ILE A 568 18.13 7.62 3.32
N TYR A 569 17.45 8.14 2.30
CA TYR A 569 17.97 8.27 0.95
C TYR A 569 17.93 9.71 0.46
N GLU A 570 18.98 10.12 -0.25
CA GLU A 570 19.02 11.35 -1.04
C GLU A 570 19.28 10.99 -2.51
N LYS A 571 18.34 11.41 -3.37
CA LYS A 571 18.31 11.12 -4.80
C LYS A 571 18.23 12.41 -5.58
N GLU A 572 19.13 12.56 -6.55
CA GLU A 572 19.05 13.66 -7.52
C GLU A 572 17.77 13.57 -8.34
N ASN A 573 17.13 14.71 -8.61
CA ASN A 573 15.90 14.77 -9.41
C ASN A 573 14.76 13.88 -8.88
N PHE A 574 14.72 13.64 -7.57
CA PHE A 574 13.66 12.86 -6.92
C PHE A 574 12.27 13.40 -7.29
N ASN A 575 11.42 12.53 -7.82
CA ASN A 575 10.04 12.87 -8.12
C ASN A 575 9.09 12.01 -7.30
N GLU A 576 8.47 12.60 -6.27
CA GLU A 576 7.52 11.90 -5.40
C GLU A 576 6.28 11.32 -6.15
N ARG A 577 6.01 11.78 -7.39
CA ARG A 577 4.96 11.20 -8.23
C ARG A 577 5.38 9.90 -8.92
N LYS A 578 6.67 9.55 -8.90
CA LYS A 578 7.22 8.30 -9.44
C LYS A 578 7.65 7.39 -8.28
N LEU A 579 6.78 6.47 -7.87
CA LEU A 579 7.00 5.68 -6.65
C LEU A 579 8.22 4.75 -6.72
N ASN A 580 8.73 4.42 -7.91
CA ASN A 580 9.99 3.67 -8.01
C ASN A 580 11.18 4.43 -7.45
N ASP A 581 11.13 5.76 -7.46
CA ASP A 581 12.17 6.57 -6.85
C ASP A 581 12.28 6.32 -5.34
N LEU A 582 11.25 5.68 -4.75
CA LEU A 582 11.25 5.20 -3.38
C LEU A 582 11.81 3.76 -3.28
N SER A 583 11.50 2.85 -4.22
CA SER A 583 11.64 1.40 -4.00
C SER A 583 12.92 0.73 -4.50
N SER A 584 13.85 1.44 -5.14
CA SER A 584 15.08 0.76 -5.57
C SER A 584 16.01 0.54 -4.37
N ASP A 585 16.14 -0.67 -3.86
CA ASP A 585 17.24 -0.99 -2.92
C ASP A 585 18.53 -1.41 -3.66
N PHE A 586 18.47 -1.48 -5.00
CA PHE A 586 19.54 -2.01 -5.87
C PHE A 586 19.84 -1.16 -7.11
N ASP A 587 19.24 0.02 -7.23
CA ASP A 587 19.55 0.89 -8.36
C ASP A 587 20.79 1.72 -8.02
N MET A 588 21.76 1.77 -8.93
CA MET A 588 22.94 2.62 -8.82
C MET A 588 22.61 4.12 -8.93
N SER A 589 21.32 4.47 -8.99
CA SER A 589 20.80 5.83 -9.16
C SER A 589 20.64 6.63 -7.87
N TYR A 590 20.96 6.07 -6.69
CA TYR A 590 21.01 6.86 -5.46
C TYR A 590 22.35 7.49 -5.25
N ASN A 591 22.34 8.78 -4.92
CA ASN A 591 23.58 9.46 -4.64
C ASN A 591 24.09 9.07 -3.25
N GLN A 592 23.21 8.99 -2.24
CA GLN A 592 23.60 8.83 -0.84
C GLN A 592 22.53 8.13 0.01
N LYS A 593 22.95 7.34 1.01
CA LYS A 593 22.11 6.58 1.95
C LYS A 593 22.72 6.51 3.36
N ILE A 594 21.90 6.59 4.40
CA ILE A 594 22.22 6.21 5.79
C ILE A 594 21.50 4.91 6.15
N ILE A 595 22.16 4.04 6.91
CA ILE A 595 21.60 2.86 7.54
C ILE A 595 21.67 3.01 9.07
N ILE A 596 20.52 2.82 9.71
CA ILE A 596 20.32 2.81 11.17
C ILE A 596 19.65 1.48 11.52
N TYR A 597 20.17 0.75 12.51
CA TYR A 597 19.59 -0.49 13.01
C TYR A 597 18.91 -0.29 14.36
#